data_AF-A0A3E0ILP3-F1
#
_entry.id   AF-A0A3E0ILP3-F1
#
_cell.length_a   1.000
_cell.length_b   1.000
_cell.length_c   1.000
_cell.angle_alpha   90.00
_cell.angle_beta   90.00
_cell.angle_gamma   90.00
#
_symmetry.space_group_name_H-M   'P 1'
#
loop_
_entity.id
_entity.type
_entity.pdbx_description
1 polymer ?
#
loop_
_entity_poly.entity_id
_entity_poly.type
_entity_poly.pdbx_seq_one_letter_code
_entity_poly.pdbx_strand_id
1 'polypeptide(L)'
;MIQYLIKAIYIETIRLINILFKKRRIDANHIVALMTFKEDILPIVYELSQKGYQVTVFARPKDFEYLKNRKNIKYYSLSYKNMFRKIDELSMAKIIFIDTYYLLMAGFEKKEG
;
A
#
# COMPACT_ATOMS: atom_id res chain seq x y z
N MET A 1 28.52 4.46 -3.21
CA MET A 1 28.11 5.79 -2.69
C MET A 1 26.82 6.30 -3.33
N ILE A 2 26.74 6.45 -4.66
CA ILE A 2 25.54 6.99 -5.36
C ILE A 2 24.26 6.20 -5.04
N GLN A 3 24.30 4.86 -5.01
CA GLN A 3 23.14 4.04 -4.66
C GLN A 3 22.58 4.33 -3.26
N TYR A 4 23.45 4.65 -2.29
CA TYR A 4 23.03 5.02 -0.94
C TYR A 4 22.37 6.40 -0.92
N LEU A 5 22.90 7.35 -1.70
CA LEU A 5 22.33 8.69 -1.85
C LEU A 5 20.91 8.62 -2.43
N ILE A 6 20.70 7.82 -3.49
CA ILE A 6 19.39 7.62 -4.12
C ILE A 6 18.40 7.04 -3.11
N LYS A 7 18.80 6.02 -2.35
CA LYS A 7 17.96 5.42 -1.30
C LYS A 7 17.60 6.44 -0.21
N ALA A 8 18.56 7.25 0.24
CA ALA A 8 18.33 8.27 1.25
C ALA A 8 17.33 9.33 0.77
N ILE A 9 17.50 9.87 -0.44
CA ILE A 9 16.58 10.84 -1.05
C ILE A 9 15.16 10.24 -1.17
N TYR A 10 15.07 8.98 -1.58
CA TYR A 10 13.80 8.28 -1.68
C TYR A 10 13.09 8.16 -0.32
N ILE A 11 13.81 7.76 0.72
CA ILE A 11 13.28 7.65 2.09
C ILE A 11 12.79 9.02 2.59
N GLU A 12 13.58 10.07 2.43
CA GLU A 12 13.18 11.43 2.84
C GLU A 12 11.96 11.93 2.06
N THR A 13 11.88 11.61 0.77
CA THR A 13 10.70 11.95 -0.04
C THR A 13 9.44 11.31 0.53
N ILE A 14 9.49 10.02 0.90
CA ILE A 14 8.34 9.35 1.52
C ILE A 14 7.99 9.98 2.86
N ARG A 15 9.00 10.30 3.69
CA ARG A 15 8.77 10.93 5.00
C ARG A 15 8.05 12.27 4.85
N LEU A 16 8.49 13.11 3.91
CA LEU A 16 7.84 14.39 3.60
C LEU A 16 6.39 14.20 3.16
N ILE A 17 6.12 13.23 2.28
CA ILE A 17 4.74 12.94 1.84
C ILE A 17 3.91 12.38 3.00
N ASN A 18 4.48 11.52 3.85
CA ASN A 18 3.79 10.95 5.00
C ASN A 18 3.33 12.04 5.98
N ILE A 19 4.15 13.08 6.22
CA ILE A 19 3.77 14.24 7.06
C ILE A 19 2.50 14.91 6.54
N LEU A 20 2.34 15.05 5.22
CA LEU A 20 1.13 15.65 4.62
C LEU A 20 -0.14 14.84 4.94
N PHE A 21 -0.02 13.51 5.02
CA PHE A 21 -1.14 12.61 5.31
C PHE A 21 -1.25 12.20 6.78
N LYS A 22 -0.38 12.71 7.67
CA LYS A 22 -0.37 12.37 9.09
C LYS A 22 -1.70 12.66 9.79
N LYS A 23 -2.44 13.70 9.33
CA LYS A 23 -3.75 14.08 9.89
C LYS A 23 -4.93 13.21 9.42
N ARG A 24 -4.74 12.29 8.47
CA ARG A 24 -5.79 11.35 8.03
C ARG A 24 -6.22 10.45 9.20
N ARG A 25 -7.50 10.12 9.31
CA ARG A 25 -7.98 9.16 10.31
C ARG A 25 -7.74 7.74 9.82
N ILE A 26 -7.38 6.84 10.71
CA ILE A 26 -7.31 5.40 10.43
C ILE A 26 -8.74 4.89 10.29
N ASP A 27 -9.00 4.10 9.25
CA ASP A 27 -10.26 3.40 9.05
C ASP A 27 -10.10 1.95 9.51
N ALA A 28 -10.87 1.56 10.53
CA ALA A 28 -10.82 0.23 11.14
C ALA A 28 -11.16 -0.91 10.17
N ASN A 29 -11.91 -0.61 9.10
CA ASN A 29 -12.32 -1.58 8.08
C ASN A 29 -11.42 -1.55 6.84
N HIS A 30 -10.41 -0.67 6.81
CA HIS A 30 -9.54 -0.49 5.65
C HIS A 30 -8.22 -1.25 5.80
N ILE A 31 -7.90 -2.05 4.80
CA ILE A 31 -6.67 -2.84 4.72
C ILE A 31 -5.97 -2.51 3.42
N VAL A 32 -4.64 -2.34 3.47
CA VAL A 32 -3.82 -2.15 2.26
C VAL A 32 -2.96 -3.38 2.02
N ALA A 33 -2.89 -3.85 0.78
CA ALA A 33 -2.02 -4.94 0.37
C ALA A 33 -1.13 -4.52 -0.80
N LEU A 34 0.20 -4.68 -0.64
CA LEU A 34 1.18 -4.49 -1.72
C LEU A 34 1.45 -5.84 -2.39
N MET A 35 0.71 -6.14 -3.46
CA MET A 35 0.74 -7.43 -4.14
C MET A 35 1.87 -7.51 -5.18
N THR A 36 3.05 -7.93 -4.71
CA THR A 36 4.22 -8.19 -5.58
C THR A 36 4.17 -9.57 -6.22
N PHE A 37 3.84 -10.59 -5.42
CA PHE A 37 3.54 -11.95 -5.86
C PHE A 37 2.05 -12.20 -5.66
N LYS A 38 1.37 -12.62 -6.72
CA LYS A 38 -0.09 -12.77 -6.69
C LYS A 38 -0.46 -14.01 -5.88
N GLU A 39 0.34 -15.05 -5.98
CA GLU A 39 0.10 -16.37 -5.41
C GLU A 39 -0.07 -16.29 -3.89
N ASP A 40 0.71 -15.45 -3.22
CA ASP A 40 0.71 -15.33 -1.76
C ASP A 40 -0.37 -14.36 -1.24
N ILE A 41 -0.57 -13.24 -1.95
CA ILE A 41 -1.39 -12.13 -1.45
C ILE A 41 -2.85 -12.24 -1.88
N LEU A 42 -3.11 -12.78 -3.07
CA LEU A 42 -4.46 -12.83 -3.64
C LEU A 42 -5.45 -13.65 -2.78
N PRO A 43 -5.08 -14.83 -2.22
CA PRO A 43 -5.98 -15.57 -1.33
C PRO A 43 -6.39 -14.74 -0.10
N ILE A 44 -5.43 -14.05 0.52
CA ILE A 44 -5.64 -13.20 1.69
C ILE A 44 -6.57 -12.03 1.34
N VAL A 45 -6.31 -11.34 0.23
CA VAL A 45 -7.14 -10.23 -0.25
C VAL A 45 -8.58 -10.66 -0.45
N TYR A 46 -8.80 -11.84 -1.05
CA TYR A 46 -10.15 -12.34 -1.31
C TYR A 46 -10.89 -12.71 -0.03
N GLU A 47 -10.24 -13.38 0.90
CA GLU A 47 -10.85 -13.74 2.17
C GLU A 47 -11.24 -12.50 2.97
N LEU A 48 -10.37 -11.48 3.02
CA LEU A 48 -10.63 -10.22 3.71
C LEU A 48 -11.78 -9.44 3.06
N SER A 49 -11.81 -9.39 1.73
CA SER A 49 -12.90 -8.77 0.97
C SER A 49 -14.24 -9.45 1.24
N GLN A 50 -14.27 -10.80 1.31
CA GLN A 50 -15.46 -11.58 1.64
C GLN A 50 -15.94 -11.36 3.08
N LYS A 51 -15.01 -11.14 4.02
CA LYS A 51 -15.32 -10.76 5.41
C LYS A 51 -15.84 -9.32 5.57
N GLY A 52 -15.89 -8.55 4.47
CA GLY A 52 -16.46 -7.20 4.46
C GLY A 52 -15.45 -6.06 4.63
N TYR A 53 -14.16 -6.37 4.73
CA TYR A 53 -13.11 -5.34 4.78
C TYR A 53 -12.98 -4.63 3.43
N GLN A 54 -12.73 -3.32 3.46
CA GLN A 54 -12.29 -2.59 2.27
C GLN A 54 -10.81 -2.84 2.06
N VAL A 55 -10.46 -3.54 0.98
CA VAL A 55 -9.07 -3.87 0.68
C VAL A 55 -8.59 -3.02 -0.49
N THR A 56 -7.62 -2.14 -0.25
CA THR A 56 -6.89 -1.43 -1.31
C THR A 56 -5.65 -2.23 -1.69
N VAL A 57 -5.59 -2.71 -2.94
CA VAL A 57 -4.50 -3.52 -3.45
C VAL A 57 -3.65 -2.71 -4.43
N PHE A 58 -2.36 -2.56 -4.14
CA PHE A 58 -1.42 -2.08 -5.15
C PHE A 58 -0.80 -3.29 -5.84
N ALA A 59 -1.06 -3.43 -7.14
CA ALA A 59 -0.62 -4.58 -7.93
C ALA A 59 0.08 -4.16 -9.22
N ARG A 60 0.72 -5.12 -9.92
CA ARG A 60 1.20 -4.88 -11.28
C ARG A 60 0.00 -4.86 -12.25
N PRO A 61 0.02 -4.04 -13.31
CA PRO A 61 -1.10 -3.96 -14.25
C PRO A 61 -1.55 -5.30 -14.83
N LYS A 62 -0.60 -6.22 -15.08
CA LYS A 62 -0.90 -7.59 -15.56
C LYS A 62 -1.78 -8.41 -14.61
N ASP A 63 -1.75 -8.08 -13.31
CA ASP A 63 -2.47 -8.82 -12.29
C ASP A 63 -3.84 -8.17 -11.96
N PHE A 64 -4.24 -7.11 -12.68
CA PHE A 64 -5.50 -6.39 -12.42
C PHE A 64 -6.75 -7.21 -12.79
N GLU A 65 -6.64 -8.11 -13.76
CA GLU A 65 -7.75 -8.97 -14.18
C GLU A 65 -8.31 -9.79 -13.01
N TYR A 66 -7.46 -10.21 -12.07
CA TYR A 66 -7.85 -10.98 -10.89
C TYR A 66 -8.61 -10.13 -9.85
N LEU A 67 -8.32 -8.82 -9.81
CA LEU A 67 -8.89 -7.89 -8.83
C LEU A 67 -10.19 -7.22 -9.35
N LYS A 68 -10.40 -7.23 -10.67
CA LYS A 68 -11.54 -6.59 -11.32
C LYS A 68 -12.86 -7.26 -10.91
N ASN A 69 -13.94 -6.47 -10.86
CA ASN A 69 -15.32 -6.90 -10.59
C ASN A 69 -15.56 -7.53 -9.20
N ARG A 70 -14.65 -7.36 -8.25
CA ARG A 70 -14.83 -7.81 -6.87
C ARG A 70 -15.35 -6.69 -5.99
N LYS A 71 -16.33 -7.00 -5.14
CA LYS A 71 -16.83 -6.08 -4.13
C LYS A 71 -15.76 -5.82 -3.08
N ASN A 72 -15.73 -4.61 -2.52
CA ASN A 72 -14.82 -4.21 -1.45
C ASN A 72 -13.31 -4.25 -1.81
N ILE A 73 -12.96 -4.31 -3.10
CA ILE A 73 -11.58 -4.23 -3.56
C ILE A 73 -11.39 -2.97 -4.40
N LYS A 74 -10.47 -2.10 -3.96
CA LYS A 74 -9.91 -1.03 -4.78
C LYS A 74 -8.54 -1.48 -5.25
N TYR A 75 -8.16 -1.18 -6.48
CA TYR A 75 -6.83 -1.56 -6.96
C TYR A 75 -6.16 -0.44 -7.76
N TYR A 76 -4.84 -0.34 -7.60
CA TYR A 76 -4.01 0.64 -8.26
C TYR A 76 -2.68 0.03 -8.68
N SER A 77 -1.99 0.71 -9.60
CA SER A 77 -0.68 0.23 -10.06
C SER A 77 0.40 0.47 -8.99
N LEU A 78 1.30 -0.50 -8.83
CA LEU A 78 2.52 -0.40 -8.03
C LEU A 78 3.54 0.62 -8.56
N SER A 79 3.29 1.24 -9.72
CA SER A 79 4.13 2.29 -10.30
C SER A 79 4.43 3.44 -9.33
N TYR A 80 5.61 4.05 -9.47
CA TYR A 80 6.02 5.25 -8.72
C TYR A 80 5.07 6.43 -8.92
N LYS A 81 4.38 6.52 -10.07
CA LYS A 81 3.40 7.58 -10.34
C LYS A 81 2.27 7.63 -9.29
N ASN A 82 1.98 6.49 -8.66
CA ASN A 82 0.96 6.38 -7.62
C ASN A 82 1.52 6.53 -6.21
N MET A 83 2.72 7.09 -6.02
CA MET A 83 3.36 7.18 -4.69
C MET A 83 2.53 7.99 -3.70
N PHE A 84 2.01 9.15 -4.10
CA PHE A 84 1.13 9.95 -3.23
C PHE A 84 -0.11 9.16 -2.79
N ARG A 85 -0.78 8.50 -3.73
CA ARG A 85 -1.96 7.67 -3.44
C ARG A 85 -1.60 6.47 -2.56
N LYS A 86 -0.44 5.84 -2.80
CA LYS A 86 0.08 4.77 -1.94
C LYS A 86 0.21 5.26 -0.50
N ILE A 87 0.86 6.38 -0.28
CA ILE A 87 1.10 6.91 1.06
C ILE A 87 -0.23 7.35 1.73
N ASP A 88 -1.15 7.98 0.99
CA ASP A 88 -2.48 8.35 1.50
C ASP A 88 -3.26 7.11 1.96
N GLU A 89 -3.38 6.08 1.11
CA GLU A 89 -4.08 4.83 1.44
C GLU A 89 -3.40 4.08 2.60
N LEU A 90 -2.06 4.00 2.61
CA LEU A 90 -1.29 3.40 3.72
C LEU A 90 -1.51 4.16 5.04
N SER A 91 -1.67 5.49 4.99
CA SER A 91 -1.89 6.31 6.18
C SER A 91 -3.26 6.08 6.82
N MET A 92 -4.24 5.59 6.06
CA MET A 92 -5.59 5.30 6.52
C MET A 92 -5.79 3.83 6.89
N ALA A 93 -4.97 2.93 6.35
CA ALA A 93 -5.11 1.50 6.61
C ALA A 93 -4.91 1.15 8.08
N LYS A 94 -5.79 0.29 8.61
CA LYS A 94 -5.60 -0.38 9.90
C LYS A 94 -4.47 -1.40 9.80
N ILE A 95 -4.56 -2.31 8.82
CA ILE A 95 -3.57 -3.37 8.57
C ILE A 95 -2.91 -3.14 7.20
N ILE A 96 -1.62 -3.42 7.12
CA ILE A 96 -0.84 -3.32 5.88
C ILE A 96 -0.11 -4.64 5.63
N PHE A 97 -0.40 -5.29 4.50
CA PHE A 97 0.32 -6.48 4.03
C PHE A 97 1.37 -6.08 3.01
N ILE A 98 2.62 -6.47 3.27
CA ILE A 98 3.78 -6.10 2.45
C ILE A 98 4.69 -7.30 2.32
N ASP A 99 5.12 -7.57 1.09
CA ASP A 99 6.12 -8.59 0.83
C ASP A 99 7.52 -7.96 0.63
N THR A 100 7.75 -7.18 -0.45
CA THR A 100 9.11 -6.70 -0.80
C THR A 100 9.36 -5.19 -0.70
N TYR A 101 8.37 -4.39 -0.29
CA TYR A 101 8.46 -2.91 -0.31
C TYR A 101 9.19 -2.31 0.91
N TYR A 102 10.33 -2.89 1.29
CA TYR A 102 11.08 -2.50 2.50
C TYR A 102 11.56 -1.04 2.48
N LEU A 103 11.99 -0.52 1.31
CA LEU A 103 12.45 0.86 1.21
C LEU A 103 11.30 1.87 1.37
N LEU A 104 10.09 1.51 0.94
CA LEU A 104 8.89 2.32 1.20
C LEU A 104 8.61 2.39 2.70
N MET A 105 8.74 1.25 3.39
CA MET A 105 8.53 1.17 4.83
C MET A 105 9.60 1.89 5.64
N ALA A 106 10.84 1.94 5.17
CA ALA A 106 11.90 2.70 5.83
C ALA A 106 11.60 4.20 5.95
N GLY A 107 10.84 4.78 5.01
CA GLY A 107 10.42 6.18 5.06
C GLY A 107 9.00 6.43 5.56
N PHE A 108 8.20 5.37 5.72
CA PHE A 108 6.79 5.48 6.07
C PHE A 108 6.59 5.27 7.58
N GLU A 109 6.06 6.29 8.25
CA GLU A 109 5.66 6.20 9.65
C GLU A 109 4.20 5.75 9.73
N LYS A 110 3.95 4.54 10.25
CA LYS A 110 2.59 4.07 10.53
C LYS A 110 2.13 4.64 11.86
N LYS A 111 0.94 5.24 11.86
CA LYS A 111 0.31 5.77 13.07
C LYS A 111 -0.18 4.62 13.96
N GLU A 112 -0.12 4.84 15.27
CA GLU A 112 -0.76 3.98 16.25
C GLU A 112 -2.27 4.05 16.09
N GLY A 113 -2.93 2.89 16.01
CA GLY A 113 -4.39 2.80 15.97
C GLY A 113 -4.95 1.79 15.00
#